data_AF-A0A970GEZ4-F1
#
_entry.id   AF-A0A970GEZ4-F1
#
_cell.length_a   1.000
_cell.length_b   1.000
_cell.length_c   1.000
_cell.angle_alpha   90.00
_cell.angle_beta   90.00
_cell.angle_gamma   90.00
#
_symmetry.space_group_name_H-M   'P 1'
#
loop_
_entity.id
_entity.type
_entity.pdbx_description
1 polymer ?
#
loop_
_entity_poly.entity_id
_entity_poly.type
_entity_poly.pdbx_seq_one_letter_code
_entity_poly.pdbx_strand_id
1 'polypeptide(L)'
;AHVTAVHQPEGAYKHLQDGAFSIGMIYGKIRDSLKELQNNPPSIETYPQGLTWALSGVHAELVDCEDIRTLSVNGVENVMEILSRVEDHYLDQYDYIVLRTCTNGCVGGCLNVENPFVAMSRIKKMIKEGQGSDFDTSELYELYQKGEFAVVPLAPRPIMELDKDIKKAIQKMKQINEILTMLPGLDCSACGSPTCYALAEDIVLGKASIDDCVVLLRRHSKDSEEE
;
A
#
# COMPACT_ATOMS: atom_id res chain seq x y z
N ALA A 1 0.12 -3.04 2.23
CA ALA A 1 0.65 -2.83 0.86
C ALA A 1 1.37 -4.06 0.35
N HIS A 2 2.64 -4.33 0.72
CA HIS A 2 3.37 -5.49 0.17
C HIS A 2 2.73 -6.85 0.47
N VAL A 3 2.25 -7.08 1.70
CA VAL A 3 1.48 -8.30 2.04
C VAL A 3 0.27 -8.48 1.11
N THR A 4 -0.49 -7.41 0.88
CA THR A 4 -1.63 -7.42 -0.05
C THR A 4 -1.18 -7.71 -1.48
N ALA A 5 -0.10 -7.08 -1.94
CA ALA A 5 0.42 -7.26 -3.31
C ALA A 5 0.89 -8.69 -3.60
N VAL A 6 1.34 -9.44 -2.58
CA VAL A 6 1.66 -10.88 -2.70
C VAL A 6 0.41 -11.70 -3.01
N HIS A 7 -0.70 -11.42 -2.32
CA HIS A 7 -1.95 -12.18 -2.44
C HIS A 7 -2.87 -11.68 -3.57
N GLN A 8 -2.76 -10.41 -3.92
CA GLN A 8 -3.52 -9.73 -4.97
C GLN A 8 -2.55 -8.92 -5.84
N PRO A 9 -1.73 -9.60 -6.67
CA PRO A 9 -0.81 -8.92 -7.56
C PRO A 9 -1.59 -8.19 -8.66
N GLU A 10 -1.61 -6.87 -8.59
CA GLU A 10 -2.20 -6.02 -9.62
C GLU A 10 -1.20 -5.83 -10.76
N GLY A 11 -1.65 -6.03 -12.00
CA GLY A 11 -0.78 -5.93 -13.18
C GLY A 11 0.12 -7.15 -13.35
N ALA A 12 -0.49 -8.32 -13.55
CA ALA A 12 0.06 -9.52 -14.23
C ALA A 12 1.48 -10.02 -13.90
N TYR A 13 2.12 -9.59 -12.82
CA TYR A 13 3.29 -10.30 -12.34
C TYR A 13 2.85 -11.73 -11.99
N LYS A 14 3.54 -12.74 -12.54
CA LYS A 14 3.51 -14.10 -12.00
C LYS A 14 3.70 -14.00 -10.48
N HIS A 15 3.16 -14.93 -9.68
CA HIS A 15 3.43 -14.98 -8.24
C HIS A 15 4.93 -15.10 -7.98
N LEU A 16 5.65 -13.98 -7.98
CA LEU A 16 7.10 -13.85 -7.83
C LEU A 16 7.52 -13.98 -6.37
N GLN A 17 6.55 -13.84 -5.46
CA GLN A 17 6.74 -13.78 -4.03
C GLN A 17 5.79 -14.77 -3.38
N ASP A 18 6.31 -15.61 -2.50
CA ASP A 18 5.50 -16.55 -1.70
C ASP A 18 4.96 -15.92 -0.41
N GLY A 19 5.51 -14.76 -0.01
CA GLY A 19 5.17 -14.11 1.24
C GLY A 19 5.89 -12.79 1.45
N ALA A 20 5.49 -12.08 2.51
CA ALA A 20 6.11 -10.84 2.94
C ALA A 20 6.20 -10.81 4.47
N PHE A 21 7.34 -10.35 4.99
CA PHE A 21 7.58 -10.16 6.42
C PHE A 21 7.79 -8.67 6.71
N SER A 22 7.24 -8.18 7.82
CA SER A 22 7.57 -6.83 8.27
C SER A 22 8.93 -6.76 8.94
N ILE A 23 9.58 -5.60 8.85
CA ILE A 23 10.83 -5.33 9.58
C ILE A 23 10.60 -5.54 11.08
N GLY A 24 9.49 -5.05 11.63
CA GLY A 24 9.11 -5.27 13.03
C GLY A 24 9.02 -6.74 13.45
N MET A 25 8.52 -7.62 12.57
CA MET A 25 8.38 -9.06 12.87
C MET A 25 9.73 -9.77 13.01
N ILE A 26 10.72 -9.38 12.20
CA ILE A 26 12.04 -10.02 12.20
C ILE A 26 13.03 -9.34 13.14
N TYR A 27 12.82 -8.06 13.47
CA TYR A 27 13.77 -7.24 14.23
C TYR A 27 14.18 -7.87 15.57
N GLY A 28 13.22 -8.34 16.36
CA GLY A 28 13.51 -8.97 17.66
C GLY A 28 14.41 -10.19 17.54
N LYS A 29 14.12 -11.07 16.58
CA LYS A 29 14.90 -12.29 16.32
C LYS A 29 16.33 -11.96 15.88
N ILE A 30 16.47 -10.98 14.99
CA ILE A 30 17.79 -10.52 14.51
C ILE A 30 18.59 -9.91 15.67
N ARG A 31 17.98 -9.03 16.48
CA ARG A 31 18.62 -8.40 17.63
C ARG A 31 19.15 -9.42 18.64
N ASP A 32 18.38 -10.47 18.89
CA ASP A 32 18.79 -11.51 19.85
C ASP A 32 19.96 -12.34 19.30
N SER A 33 19.95 -12.63 18.00
CA SER A 33 21.03 -13.37 17.30
C SER A 33 22.31 -12.53 17.12
N LEU A 34 22.18 -11.21 16.98
CA LEU A 34 23.30 -10.27 16.79
C LEU A 34 24.32 -10.31 17.92
N LYS A 35 23.93 -10.71 19.14
CA LYS A 35 24.83 -10.81 20.30
C LYS A 35 25.91 -11.88 20.11
N GLU A 36 25.61 -12.91 19.33
CA GLU A 36 26.46 -14.09 19.13
C GLU A 36 27.22 -14.04 17.80
N LEU A 37 26.89 -13.08 16.93
CA LEU A 37 27.50 -12.93 15.62
C LEU A 37 28.82 -12.13 15.70
N GLN A 38 29.88 -12.69 15.12
CA GLN A 38 31.10 -11.93 14.85
C GLN A 38 30.83 -10.94 13.70
N ASN A 39 31.23 -9.68 13.88
CA ASN A 39 31.08 -8.64 12.88
C ASN A 39 32.10 -8.81 11.75
N ASN A 40 31.84 -9.77 10.86
CA ASN A 40 32.60 -9.99 9.63
C ASN A 40 31.63 -10.11 8.44
N PRO A 41 30.93 -9.02 8.09
CA PRO A 41 29.97 -9.05 6.99
C PRO A 41 30.71 -9.34 5.67
N PRO A 42 30.15 -10.18 4.78
CA PRO A 42 30.67 -10.27 3.43
C PRO A 42 30.61 -8.89 2.77
N SER A 43 31.48 -8.65 1.79
CA SER A 43 31.34 -7.47 0.95
C SER A 43 30.00 -7.56 0.22
N ILE A 44 29.09 -6.65 0.53
CA ILE A 44 27.82 -6.50 -0.16
C ILE A 44 28.04 -5.39 -1.18
N GLU A 45 27.74 -5.68 -2.44
CA GLU A 45 27.70 -4.66 -3.45
C GLU A 45 26.48 -3.75 -3.20
N THR A 46 26.75 -2.46 -3.01
CA THR A 46 25.71 -1.47 -2.72
C THR A 46 25.76 -0.35 -3.73
N TYR A 47 24.62 -0.05 -4.33
CA TYR A 47 24.46 1.09 -5.23
C TYR A 47 23.79 2.23 -4.46
N PRO A 48 24.48 3.36 -4.20
CA PRO A 48 23.93 4.48 -3.45
C PRO A 48 22.60 4.98 -4.03
N GLN A 49 22.49 5.02 -5.37
CA GLN A 49 21.28 5.40 -6.08
C GLN A 49 20.12 4.43 -5.77
N GLY A 50 20.38 3.14 -5.59
CA GLY A 50 19.37 2.14 -5.22
C GLY A 50 18.76 2.42 -3.84
N LEU A 51 19.53 2.95 -2.89
CA LEU A 51 19.02 3.29 -1.55
C LEU A 51 18.01 4.44 -1.58
N THR A 52 18.00 5.26 -2.64
CA THR A 52 17.02 6.35 -2.80
C THR A 52 15.58 5.83 -2.91
N TRP A 53 15.39 4.57 -3.33
CA TRP A 53 14.08 3.91 -3.39
C TRP A 53 13.34 3.79 -2.07
N ALA A 54 14.09 3.84 -0.97
CA ALA A 54 13.51 3.84 0.36
C ALA A 54 12.91 5.21 0.74
N LEU A 55 13.28 6.28 0.04
CA LEU A 55 12.92 7.67 0.35
C LEU A 55 11.83 8.20 -0.58
N SER A 56 11.14 9.26 -0.14
CA SER A 56 10.30 10.10 -1.01
C SER A 56 11.11 11.27 -1.59
N GLY A 57 10.65 11.84 -2.71
CA GLY A 57 11.25 13.02 -3.33
C GLY A 57 12.22 12.67 -4.46
N VAL A 58 13.23 11.86 -4.14
CA VAL A 58 14.39 11.61 -5.03
C VAL A 58 13.99 11.06 -6.40
N HIS A 59 12.95 10.24 -6.49
CA HIS A 59 12.52 9.68 -7.77
C HIS A 59 11.97 10.72 -8.74
N ALA A 60 11.23 11.70 -8.22
CA ALA A 60 10.74 12.79 -9.04
C ALA A 60 11.94 13.64 -9.52
N GLU A 61 12.87 13.95 -8.60
CA GLU A 61 14.10 14.69 -8.91
C GLU A 61 14.98 14.01 -9.98
N LEU A 62 15.01 12.67 -10.03
CA LEU A 62 15.78 11.92 -11.03
C LEU A 62 15.14 11.94 -12.43
N VAL A 63 13.84 12.22 -12.52
CA VAL A 63 13.08 12.27 -13.78
C VAL A 63 12.91 13.70 -14.27
N ASP A 64 12.97 14.68 -13.36
CA ASP A 64 12.79 16.10 -13.65
C ASP A 64 13.83 16.64 -14.64
N CYS A 65 13.35 17.20 -15.73
CA CYS A 65 14.18 17.79 -16.77
C CYS A 65 13.42 18.92 -17.49
N GLU A 66 14.04 19.54 -18.49
CA GLU A 66 13.44 20.66 -19.24
C GLU A 66 12.08 20.30 -19.87
N ASP A 67 11.91 19.03 -20.28
CA ASP A 67 10.71 18.53 -20.96
C ASP A 67 9.71 17.81 -20.04
N ILE A 68 10.08 17.47 -18.81
CA ILE A 68 9.26 16.68 -17.88
C ILE A 68 9.23 17.37 -16.53
N ARG A 69 8.08 17.93 -16.18
CA ARG A 69 7.87 18.54 -14.87
C ARG A 69 7.33 17.52 -13.88
N THR A 70 7.98 17.41 -12.73
CA THR A 70 7.64 16.36 -11.75
C THR A 70 7.04 16.91 -10.46
N LEU A 71 6.30 16.06 -9.74
CA LEU A 71 5.80 16.32 -8.39
C LEU A 71 5.99 15.08 -7.52
N SER A 72 6.56 15.23 -6.32
CA SER A 72 6.61 14.16 -5.32
C SER A 72 5.71 14.46 -4.14
N VAL A 73 4.89 13.49 -3.76
CA VAL A 73 3.92 13.58 -2.68
C VAL A 73 4.10 12.38 -1.76
N ASN A 74 4.12 12.63 -0.47
CA ASN A 74 4.09 11.56 0.52
C ASN A 74 3.08 11.79 1.64
N GLY A 75 2.64 10.69 2.25
CA GLY A 75 1.57 10.67 3.26
C GLY A 75 0.21 10.43 2.61
N VAL A 76 -0.56 9.49 3.14
CA VAL A 76 -1.83 9.05 2.54
C VAL A 76 -2.83 10.19 2.36
N GLU A 77 -2.97 11.08 3.34
CA GLU A 77 -3.88 12.24 3.26
C GLU A 77 -3.48 13.18 2.11
N ASN A 78 -2.19 13.51 2.02
CA ASN A 78 -1.67 14.36 0.95
C ASN A 78 -1.82 13.71 -0.43
N VAL A 79 -1.63 12.38 -0.50
CA VAL A 79 -1.82 11.62 -1.75
C VAL A 79 -3.29 11.68 -2.19
N MET A 80 -4.24 11.49 -1.27
CA MET A 80 -5.67 11.60 -1.59
C MET A 80 -6.04 13.01 -2.08
N GLU A 81 -5.54 14.05 -1.41
CA GLU A 81 -5.76 15.44 -1.83
C GLU A 81 -5.21 15.71 -3.24
N ILE A 82 -3.98 15.26 -3.51
CA ILE A 82 -3.33 15.47 -4.81
C ILE A 82 -4.07 14.71 -5.91
N LEU A 83 -4.50 13.47 -5.67
CA LEU A 83 -5.28 12.72 -6.66
C LEU A 83 -6.60 13.41 -6.98
N SER A 84 -7.31 13.95 -5.97
CA SER A 84 -8.53 14.74 -6.21
C SER A 84 -8.25 15.99 -7.06
N ARG A 85 -7.13 16.68 -6.83
CA ARG A 85 -6.74 17.83 -7.66
C ARG A 85 -6.32 17.45 -9.07
N VAL A 86 -5.78 16.25 -9.28
CA VAL A 86 -5.50 15.70 -10.62
C VAL A 86 -6.83 15.44 -11.35
N GLU A 87 -7.81 14.83 -10.68
CA GLU A 87 -9.15 14.59 -11.25
C GLU A 87 -9.85 15.90 -11.66
N ASP A 88 -9.66 16.97 -10.88
CA ASP A 88 -10.20 18.31 -11.16
C ASP A 88 -9.37 19.13 -12.17
N HIS A 89 -8.37 18.53 -12.83
CA HIS A 89 -7.49 19.20 -13.80
C HIS A 89 -6.67 20.39 -13.25
N TYR A 90 -6.46 20.47 -11.93
CA TYR A 90 -5.67 21.55 -11.31
C TYR A 90 -4.15 21.34 -11.37
N LEU A 91 -3.70 20.16 -11.80
CA LEU A 91 -2.31 19.74 -11.77
C LEU A 91 -1.78 19.32 -13.15
N ASP A 92 -2.48 19.70 -14.23
CA ASP A 92 -2.15 19.38 -15.63
C ASP A 92 -0.77 19.86 -16.07
N GLN A 93 -0.15 20.79 -15.34
CA GLN A 93 1.22 21.24 -15.59
C GLN A 93 2.30 20.20 -15.22
N TYR A 94 1.97 19.11 -14.52
CA TYR A 94 2.92 18.08 -14.12
C TYR A 94 2.78 16.83 -15.00
N ASP A 95 3.88 16.41 -15.60
CA ASP A 95 3.93 15.24 -16.48
C ASP A 95 4.13 13.93 -15.71
N TYR A 96 4.75 14.01 -14.52
CA TYR A 96 5.08 12.82 -13.72
C TYR A 96 4.91 13.07 -12.22
N ILE A 97 3.98 12.33 -11.59
CA ILE A 97 3.68 12.46 -10.16
C ILE A 97 4.08 11.17 -9.43
N VAL A 98 4.98 11.29 -8.45
CA VAL A 98 5.39 10.18 -7.57
C VAL A 98 4.61 10.24 -6.27
N LEU A 99 3.78 9.22 -6.04
CA LEU A 99 2.92 9.11 -4.86
C LEU A 99 3.46 8.04 -3.90
N ARG A 100 3.67 8.41 -2.62
CA ARG A 100 4.06 7.48 -1.55
C ARG A 100 3.09 7.61 -0.37
N THR A 101 2.49 6.51 0.07
CA THR A 101 1.51 6.56 1.17
C THR A 101 2.15 6.84 2.53
N CYS A 102 3.39 6.39 2.76
CA CYS A 102 4.09 6.58 4.02
C CYS A 102 4.88 7.89 4.03
N THR A 103 4.92 8.56 5.19
CA THR A 103 5.75 9.74 5.42
C THR A 103 7.22 9.42 5.12
N ASN A 104 7.91 10.29 4.38
CA ASN A 104 9.31 10.11 3.97
C ASN A 104 9.59 8.86 3.10
N GLY A 105 8.56 8.18 2.57
CA GLY A 105 8.72 6.96 1.77
C GLY A 105 8.69 5.68 2.60
N CYS A 106 9.25 4.59 2.06
CA CYS A 106 9.21 3.26 2.71
C CYS A 106 9.88 3.23 4.09
N VAL A 107 10.85 4.12 4.34
CA VAL A 107 11.46 4.28 5.68
C VAL A 107 10.45 4.70 6.76
N GLY A 108 9.36 5.36 6.39
CA GLY A 108 8.27 5.71 7.31
C GLY A 108 7.10 4.73 7.31
N GLY A 109 7.28 3.51 6.79
CA GLY A 109 6.28 2.46 6.87
C GLY A 109 5.88 2.15 8.31
N CYS A 110 4.58 1.98 8.56
CA CYS A 110 4.04 1.72 9.92
C CYS A 110 4.50 0.40 10.55
N LEU A 111 5.12 -0.50 9.77
CA LEU A 111 5.66 -1.77 10.23
C LEU A 111 7.19 -1.76 10.43
N ASN A 112 7.80 -0.57 10.37
CA ASN A 112 9.20 -0.36 10.73
C ASN A 112 9.35 -0.16 12.25
N VAL A 113 10.57 -0.34 12.75
CA VAL A 113 10.90 -0.19 14.18
C VAL A 113 11.53 1.16 14.51
N GLU A 114 12.18 1.79 13.54
CA GLU A 114 12.92 3.04 13.73
C GLU A 114 12.03 4.24 13.42
N ASN A 115 12.30 5.38 14.06
CA ASN A 115 11.58 6.61 13.74
C ASN A 115 11.81 7.00 12.26
N PRO A 116 10.76 7.39 11.50
CA PRO A 116 10.86 7.69 10.08
C PRO A 116 11.92 8.74 9.71
N PHE A 117 12.06 9.79 10.53
CA PHE A 117 13.01 10.88 10.28
C PHE A 117 14.44 10.47 10.59
N VAL A 118 14.63 9.68 11.65
CA VAL A 118 15.93 9.11 12.01
C VAL A 118 16.40 8.13 10.92
N ALA A 119 15.51 7.23 10.48
CA ALA A 119 15.80 6.28 9.41
C ALA A 119 16.17 7.00 8.11
N MET A 120 15.37 8.00 7.70
CA MET A 120 15.66 8.83 6.53
C MET A 120 17.04 9.50 6.62
N SER A 121 17.38 10.10 7.77
CA SER A 121 18.68 10.75 7.98
C SER A 121 19.84 9.78 7.82
N ARG A 122 19.72 8.56 8.38
CA ARG A 122 20.73 7.50 8.23
C ARG A 122 20.88 7.03 6.79
N ILE A 123 19.77 6.78 6.09
CA ILE A 123 19.82 6.38 4.67
C ILE A 123 20.44 7.47 3.81
N LYS A 124 20.11 8.76 4.02
CA LYS A 124 20.75 9.88 3.33
C LYS A 124 22.27 9.93 3.56
N LYS A 125 22.70 9.66 4.79
CA LYS A 125 24.13 9.55 5.11
C LYS A 125 24.79 8.40 4.34
N MET A 126 24.16 7.22 4.32
CA MET A 126 24.66 6.05 3.56
C MET A 126 24.75 6.33 2.05
N ILE A 127 23.77 7.04 1.48
CA ILE A 127 23.82 7.45 0.06
C ILE A 127 25.03 8.36 -0.20
N LYS A 128 25.27 9.33 0.69
CA LYS A 128 26.37 10.30 0.54
C LYS A 128 27.76 9.66 0.71
N GLU A 129 27.88 8.69 1.63
CA GLU A 129 29.15 8.02 1.95
C GLU A 129 29.41 6.79 1.06
N GLY A 130 28.37 6.28 0.41
CA GLY A 130 28.46 5.11 -0.44
C GLY A 130 29.28 5.38 -1.71
N GLN A 131 30.10 4.40 -2.08
CA GLN A 131 30.82 4.38 -3.34
C GLN A 131 29.98 3.57 -4.34
N GLY A 132 29.56 4.19 -5.43
CA GLY A 132 28.86 3.47 -6.50
C GLY A 132 29.84 2.77 -7.43
N SER A 133 29.43 1.61 -7.95
CA SER A 133 29.96 1.01 -9.17
C SER A 133 29.04 1.35 -10.34
N ASP A 134 29.58 1.39 -11.55
CA ASP A 134 28.76 1.37 -12.76
C ASP A 134 28.14 -0.03 -12.89
N PHE A 135 26.85 -0.08 -13.22
CA PHE A 135 26.12 -1.32 -13.44
C PHE A 135 25.78 -1.45 -14.93
N ASP A 136 26.09 -2.59 -15.53
CA ASP A 136 25.67 -2.89 -16.90
C ASP A 136 24.17 -3.16 -16.94
N THR A 137 23.44 -2.23 -17.55
CA THR A 137 21.98 -2.31 -17.69
C THR A 137 21.53 -3.01 -18.97
N SER A 138 22.46 -3.50 -19.80
CA SER A 138 22.15 -4.08 -21.11
C SER A 138 21.14 -5.23 -21.02
N GLU A 139 21.32 -6.15 -20.06
CA GLU A 139 20.39 -7.26 -19.84
C GLU A 139 18.98 -6.76 -19.44
N LEU A 140 18.90 -5.75 -18.56
CA LEU A 140 17.62 -5.16 -18.17
C LEU A 140 16.91 -4.50 -19.35
N TYR A 141 17.65 -3.81 -20.22
CA TYR A 141 17.11 -3.21 -21.43
C TYR A 141 16.62 -4.27 -22.42
N GLU A 142 17.32 -5.40 -22.57
CA GLU A 142 16.84 -6.51 -23.38
C GLU A 142 15.52 -7.10 -22.86
N LEU A 143 15.42 -7.31 -21.54
CA LEU A 143 14.19 -7.79 -20.90
C LEU A 143 13.04 -6.80 -21.11
N TYR A 144 13.31 -5.49 -20.98
CA TYR A 144 12.34 -4.45 -21.27
C TYR A 144 11.86 -4.49 -22.73
N GLN A 145 12.77 -4.59 -23.70
CA GLN A 145 12.41 -4.69 -25.12
C GLN A 145 11.62 -5.96 -25.46
N LYS A 146 11.88 -7.07 -24.75
CA LYS A 146 11.12 -8.32 -24.85
C LYS A 146 9.75 -8.25 -24.18
N GLY A 147 9.44 -7.16 -23.48
CA GLY A 147 8.17 -6.95 -22.79
C GLY A 147 8.05 -7.70 -21.46
N GLU A 148 9.15 -8.12 -20.86
CA GLU A 148 9.14 -8.87 -19.58
C GLU A 148 8.61 -8.04 -18.40
N PHE A 149 8.67 -6.71 -18.52
CA PHE A 149 8.08 -5.76 -17.57
C PHE A 149 6.71 -5.23 -18.01
N ALA A 150 6.14 -5.74 -19.12
CA ALA A 150 4.85 -5.28 -19.60
C ALA A 150 3.74 -5.72 -18.63
N VAL A 151 3.01 -4.74 -18.12
CA VAL A 151 1.81 -4.97 -17.30
C VAL A 151 0.58 -4.91 -18.20
N VAL A 152 -0.42 -5.75 -17.90
CA VAL A 152 -1.72 -5.69 -18.56
C VAL A 152 -2.34 -4.31 -18.28
N PRO A 153 -2.99 -3.66 -19.27
CA PRO A 153 -3.68 -2.39 -19.04
C PRO A 153 -4.61 -2.47 -17.84
N LEU A 154 -4.46 -1.53 -16.92
CA LEU A 154 -5.33 -1.43 -15.75
C LEU A 154 -6.72 -0.99 -16.22
N ALA A 155 -7.73 -1.81 -15.94
CA ALA A 155 -9.11 -1.40 -16.10
C ALA A 155 -9.52 -0.53 -14.89
N PRO A 156 -10.31 0.54 -15.10
CA PRO A 156 -10.85 1.31 -13.99
C PRO A 156 -11.68 0.38 -13.10
N ARG A 157 -11.42 0.43 -11.80
CA ARG A 157 -12.26 -0.29 -10.84
C ARG A 157 -13.51 0.53 -10.60
N PRO A 158 -14.70 -0.09 -10.64
CA PRO A 158 -15.91 0.56 -10.15
C PRO A 158 -15.74 0.83 -8.65
N ILE A 159 -15.50 2.10 -8.29
CA ILE A 159 -15.48 2.56 -6.91
C ILE A 159 -16.85 3.18 -6.64
N MET A 160 -17.53 2.73 -5.58
CA MET A 160 -18.90 3.14 -5.23
C MET A 160 -20.00 2.80 -6.25
N GLU A 161 -19.74 1.87 -7.19
CA GLU A 161 -20.76 1.36 -8.11
C GLU A 161 -21.37 0.07 -7.55
N LEU A 162 -22.62 0.12 -7.12
CA LEU A 162 -23.33 -1.05 -6.59
C LEU A 162 -23.83 -2.00 -7.69
N ASP A 163 -24.20 -1.45 -8.85
CA ASP A 163 -24.64 -2.20 -10.03
C ASP A 163 -24.56 -1.31 -11.28
N LYS A 164 -24.36 -1.94 -12.45
CA LYS A 164 -24.38 -1.23 -13.75
C LYS A 164 -25.79 -0.75 -14.11
N ASP A 165 -26.83 -1.46 -13.65
CA ASP A 165 -28.21 -1.04 -13.81
C ASP A 165 -28.62 -0.15 -12.63
N ILE A 166 -28.94 1.12 -12.92
CA ILE A 166 -29.34 2.12 -11.92
C ILE A 166 -30.48 1.63 -11.02
N LYS A 167 -31.48 0.91 -11.57
CA LYS A 167 -32.60 0.40 -10.76
C LYS A 167 -32.13 -0.65 -9.77
N LYS A 168 -31.23 -1.54 -10.20
CA LYS A 168 -30.61 -2.54 -9.30
C LYS A 168 -29.70 -1.87 -8.27
N ALA A 169 -28.94 -0.84 -8.67
CA ALA A 169 -28.09 -0.08 -7.76
C ALA A 169 -28.93 0.59 -6.65
N ILE A 170 -30.07 1.20 -7.01
CA ILE A 170 -31.02 1.78 -6.04
C ILE A 170 -31.59 0.71 -5.11
N GLN A 171 -31.94 -0.48 -5.63
CA GLN A 171 -32.41 -1.59 -4.81
C GLN A 171 -31.34 -2.07 -3.82
N LYS A 172 -30.08 -2.22 -4.28
CA LYS A 172 -28.96 -2.57 -3.42
C LYS A 172 -28.71 -1.50 -2.36
N MET A 173 -28.74 -0.21 -2.73
CA MET A 173 -28.61 0.90 -1.78
C MET A 173 -29.69 0.85 -0.69
N LYS A 174 -30.92 0.49 -1.05
CA LYS A 174 -32.00 0.29 -0.07
C LYS A 174 -31.68 -0.87 0.88
N GLN A 175 -31.23 -2.01 0.35
CA GLN A 175 -30.84 -3.17 1.15
C GLN A 175 -29.67 -2.86 2.11
N ILE A 176 -28.68 -2.07 1.65
CA ILE A 176 -27.56 -1.63 2.50
C ILE A 176 -28.09 -0.86 3.71
N ASN A 177 -29.00 0.09 3.48
CA ASN A 177 -29.60 0.88 4.56
C ASN A 177 -30.41 -0.01 5.52
N GLU A 178 -31.16 -0.99 5.01
CA GLU A 178 -31.88 -1.96 5.85
C GLU A 178 -30.93 -2.77 6.75
N ILE A 179 -29.84 -3.32 6.21
CA ILE A 179 -28.83 -4.05 6.98
C ILE A 179 -28.12 -3.12 7.98
N LEU A 180 -27.83 -1.88 7.58
CA LEU A 180 -27.17 -0.91 8.44
C LEU A 180 -27.97 -0.66 9.74
N THR A 181 -29.31 -0.66 9.67
CA THR A 181 -30.15 -0.54 10.88
C THR A 181 -30.02 -1.71 11.87
N MET A 182 -29.56 -2.87 11.40
CA MET A 182 -29.32 -4.04 12.23
C MET A 182 -27.91 -4.04 12.85
N LEU A 183 -26.98 -3.30 12.24
CA LEU A 183 -25.59 -3.22 12.69
C LEU A 183 -25.44 -2.25 13.87
N PRO A 184 -24.40 -2.43 14.71
CA PRO A 184 -24.20 -1.60 15.91
C PRO A 184 -23.91 -0.12 15.65
N GLY A 185 -23.53 0.27 14.43
CA GLY A 185 -23.17 1.65 14.07
C GLY A 185 -21.92 2.19 14.79
N LEU A 186 -21.02 1.31 15.24
CA LEU A 186 -19.84 1.68 16.04
C LEU A 186 -18.58 1.96 15.22
N ASP A 187 -18.55 1.58 13.94
CA ASP A 187 -17.39 1.70 13.04
C ASP A 187 -16.06 1.21 13.65
N CYS A 188 -16.15 0.17 14.49
CA CYS A 188 -15.01 -0.31 15.28
C CYS A 188 -13.95 -1.11 14.51
N SER A 189 -14.17 -1.37 13.22
CA SER A 189 -13.29 -2.16 12.34
C SER A 189 -12.98 -3.60 12.79
N ALA A 190 -13.68 -4.14 13.80
CA ALA A 190 -13.37 -5.44 14.40
C ALA A 190 -13.61 -6.65 13.47
N CYS A 191 -14.46 -6.49 12.45
CA CYS A 191 -14.75 -7.51 11.44
C CYS A 191 -13.87 -7.40 10.19
N GLY A 192 -12.95 -6.43 10.14
CA GLY A 192 -12.10 -6.17 8.98
C GLY A 192 -12.66 -5.14 7.99
N SER A 193 -13.97 -4.84 8.02
CA SER A 193 -14.55 -3.71 7.27
C SER A 193 -14.34 -2.40 8.03
N PRO A 194 -13.98 -1.28 7.36
CA PRO A 194 -13.62 -0.02 8.01
C PRO A 194 -14.79 0.68 8.72
N THR A 195 -16.02 0.47 8.24
CA THR A 195 -17.26 1.01 8.81
C THR A 195 -18.37 -0.04 8.79
N CYS A 196 -19.41 0.15 9.61
CA CYS A 196 -20.62 -0.66 9.54
C CYS A 196 -21.31 -0.53 8.17
N TYR A 197 -21.23 0.64 7.53
CA TYR A 197 -21.70 0.82 6.16
C TYR A 197 -20.95 -0.08 5.18
N ALA A 198 -19.61 -0.12 5.27
CA ALA A 198 -18.80 -0.99 4.41
C ALA A 198 -19.15 -2.47 4.60
N LEU A 199 -19.36 -2.93 5.84
CA LEU A 199 -19.82 -4.30 6.10
C LEU A 199 -21.22 -4.54 5.48
N ALA A 200 -22.16 -3.60 5.63
CA ALA A 200 -23.49 -3.73 5.04
C ALA A 200 -23.43 -3.81 3.50
N GLU A 201 -22.57 -3.01 2.86
CA GLU A 201 -22.29 -3.07 1.43
C GLU A 201 -21.70 -4.44 1.04
N ASP A 202 -20.70 -4.93 1.77
CA ASP A 202 -20.08 -6.24 1.52
C ASP A 202 -21.12 -7.37 1.62
N ILE A 203 -22.08 -7.30 2.55
CA ILE A 203 -23.17 -8.28 2.66
C ILE A 203 -24.09 -8.23 1.44
N VAL A 204 -24.52 -7.04 1.00
CA VAL A 204 -25.38 -6.89 -0.19
C VAL A 204 -24.66 -7.34 -1.46
N LEU A 205 -23.34 -7.16 -1.54
CA LEU A 205 -22.50 -7.63 -2.63
C LEU A 205 -22.12 -9.12 -2.52
N GLY A 206 -22.56 -9.83 -1.46
CA GLY A 206 -22.31 -11.26 -1.25
C GLY A 206 -20.87 -11.60 -0.87
N LYS A 207 -20.11 -10.62 -0.37
CA LYS A 207 -18.72 -10.79 0.10
C LYS A 207 -18.62 -11.10 1.58
N ALA A 208 -19.67 -10.80 2.35
CA ALA A 208 -19.75 -10.99 3.79
C ALA A 208 -21.16 -11.42 4.21
N SER A 209 -21.31 -11.74 5.49
CA SER A 209 -22.56 -12.10 6.16
C SER A 209 -22.77 -11.21 7.39
N ILE A 210 -24.01 -11.15 7.90
CA ILE A 210 -24.30 -10.38 9.11
C ILE A 210 -23.57 -10.92 10.36
N ASP A 211 -23.30 -12.23 10.36
CA ASP A 211 -22.61 -12.93 11.43
C ASP A 211 -21.12 -12.59 11.50
N ASP A 212 -20.53 -12.03 10.44
CA ASP A 212 -19.15 -11.53 10.47
C ASP A 212 -18.98 -10.34 11.43
N CYS A 213 -20.09 -9.71 11.84
CA CYS A 213 -20.07 -8.70 12.90
C CYS A 213 -19.79 -9.32 14.28
N VAL A 214 -18.51 -9.31 14.67
CA VAL A 214 -18.04 -9.81 15.99
C VAL A 214 -18.81 -9.23 17.19
N VAL A 215 -19.29 -7.99 17.08
CA VAL A 215 -20.06 -7.33 18.16
C VAL A 215 -21.46 -7.93 18.28
N LEU A 216 -22.17 -8.15 17.17
CA LEU A 216 -23.49 -8.79 17.18
C LEU A 216 -23.37 -10.25 17.60
N LEU A 217 -22.38 -10.97 17.06
CA LEU A 217 -22.14 -12.38 17.39
C LEU A 217 -21.94 -12.57 18.90
N ARG A 218 -21.19 -11.68 19.56
CA ARG A 218 -21.02 -11.71 21.03
C ARG A 218 -22.28 -11.36 21.81
N ARG A 219 -23.14 -10.48 21.31
CA ARG A 219 -24.43 -10.14 21.97
C ARG A 219 -25.37 -11.34 21.92
N HIS A 220 -25.57 -11.90 20.74
CA HIS A 220 -26.40 -13.10 20.57
C HIS A 220 -25.92 -14.28 21.41
N SER A 221 -24.60 -14.50 21.49
CA SER A 221 -24.03 -15.55 22.33
C SER A 221 -24.40 -15.39 23.82
N LYS A 222 -24.39 -14.15 24.33
CA LYS A 222 -24.76 -13.85 25.72
C LYS A 222 -26.25 -14.00 25.96
N ASP A 223 -27.07 -13.50 25.05
CA ASP A 223 -28.53 -13.60 25.16
C ASP A 223 -28.97 -15.08 25.19
N SER A 224 -28.29 -15.96 24.44
CA SER A 224 -28.53 -17.41 24.46
C SER A 224 -27.97 -18.16 25.67
N GLU A 225 -27.08 -17.55 26.47
CA GLU A 225 -26.60 -18.12 27.74
C GLU A 225 -27.47 -17.69 28.94
N GLU A 226 -28.30 -16.65 28.77
CA GLU A 226 -29.21 -16.10 29.80
C GLU A 226 -30.66 -16.61 29.69
N GLU A 227 -31.01 -17.36 28.62
CA GLU A 227 -32.27 -18.12 28.45
C GLU A 227 -32.15 -19.59 28.87
#